data_AF-A0A953X0G1-F1
#
_entry.id   AF-A0A953X0G1-F1
#
_cell.length_a   1.000
_cell.length_b   1.000
_cell.length_c   1.000
_cell.angle_alpha   90.00
_cell.angle_beta   90.00
_cell.angle_gamma   90.00
#
_symmetry.space_group_name_H-M   'P 1'
#
loop_
_entity.id
_entity.type
_entity.pdbx_description
1 polymer ?
#
loop_
_entity_poly.entity_id
_entity_poly.type
_entity_poly.pdbx_seq_one_letter_code
_entity_poly.pdbx_strand_id
1 'polypeptide(L)'
;PLDRFLGYIDFRRMLLQGAVPEFTCLVGTMVQEAYETQPAIRDACDASISGHAATVAKDIAEAMEVYGIDADWTAESLALHTQAVLQGAFILAKATHGAAAARDTADHLIRYVRMLFNLSPEKEA
;
A
#
# COMPACT_ATOMS: atom_id res chain seq x y z
N PRO A 1 4.24 -16.82 2.55
CA PRO A 1 3.99 -15.49 3.16
C PRO A 1 4.28 -14.33 2.21
N LEU A 2 5.48 -14.30 1.59
CA LEU A 2 5.83 -13.25 0.63
C LEU A 2 4.88 -13.20 -0.57
N ASP A 3 4.49 -14.35 -1.14
CA ASP A 3 3.50 -14.40 -2.23
C ASP A 3 2.13 -13.85 -1.82
N ARG A 4 1.72 -14.00 -0.56
CA ARG A 4 0.48 -13.40 -0.05
C ARG A 4 0.59 -11.88 0.01
N PHE A 5 1.74 -11.36 0.46
CA PHE A 5 1.99 -9.93 0.50
C PHE A 5 2.08 -9.32 -0.91
N LEU A 6 2.85 -9.93 -1.81
CA LEU A 6 2.93 -9.51 -3.21
C LEU A 6 1.57 -9.63 -3.91
N GLY A 7 0.85 -10.72 -3.69
CA GLY A 7 -0.50 -10.92 -4.21
C GLY A 7 -1.51 -9.90 -3.65
N TYR A 8 -1.36 -9.44 -2.41
CA TYR A 8 -2.13 -8.32 -1.89
C TYR A 8 -1.85 -7.04 -2.69
N ILE A 9 -0.59 -6.70 -2.93
CA ILE A 9 -0.25 -5.49 -3.71
C ILE A 9 -0.77 -5.61 -5.14
N ASP A 10 -0.60 -6.77 -5.78
CA ASP A 10 -1.11 -7.01 -7.13
C ASP A 10 -2.63 -6.93 -7.20
N PHE A 11 -3.34 -7.49 -6.21
CA PHE A 11 -4.78 -7.32 -6.10
C PHE A 11 -5.18 -5.84 -6.01
N ARG A 12 -4.49 -5.04 -5.17
CA ARG A 12 -4.74 -3.60 -5.07
C ARG A 12 -4.44 -2.88 -6.38
N ARG A 13 -3.39 -3.28 -7.10
CA ARG A 13 -3.04 -2.78 -8.43
C ARG A 13 -4.13 -3.10 -9.46
N MET A 14 -4.67 -4.32 -9.48
CA MET A 14 -5.75 -4.73 -10.37
C MET A 14 -7.05 -3.93 -10.14
N LEU A 15 -7.32 -3.53 -8.89
CA LEU A 15 -8.47 -2.68 -8.57
C LEU A 15 -8.35 -1.25 -9.12
N LEU A 16 -7.17 -0.80 -9.53
CA LEU A 16 -6.96 0.54 -10.13
C LEU A 16 -7.47 0.55 -11.58
N GLN A 17 -8.77 0.37 -11.76
CA GLN A 17 -9.44 0.36 -13.04
C GLN A 17 -10.84 0.93 -12.92
N GLY A 18 -11.38 1.50 -14.01
CA GLY A 18 -12.66 2.19 -13.99
C GLY A 18 -12.55 3.66 -13.61
N ALA A 19 -13.63 4.22 -13.08
CA ALA A 19 -13.71 5.61 -12.67
C ALA A 19 -13.01 5.82 -11.33
N VAL A 20 -12.33 6.97 -11.17
CA VAL A 20 -11.53 7.30 -9.98
C VAL A 20 -12.28 7.08 -8.65
N PRO A 21 -13.57 7.46 -8.50
CA PRO A 21 -14.30 7.21 -7.26
C PRO A 21 -14.45 5.72 -6.88
N GLU A 22 -14.37 4.80 -7.84
CA GLU A 22 -14.62 3.36 -7.65
C GLU A 22 -13.46 2.64 -6.95
N PHE A 23 -12.26 3.20 -6.97
CA PHE A 23 -11.06 2.56 -6.42
C PHE A 23 -10.29 3.40 -5.39
N THR A 24 -10.78 4.59 -5.03
CA THR A 24 -10.11 5.47 -4.07
C THR A 24 -10.54 5.20 -2.63
N CYS A 25 -9.74 5.68 -1.67
CA CYS A 25 -10.00 5.49 -0.25
C CYS A 25 -10.78 6.65 0.37
N LEU A 26 -11.92 6.33 1.00
CA LEU A 26 -12.72 7.29 1.76
C LEU A 26 -11.93 7.87 2.93
N VAL A 27 -11.39 7.04 3.82
CA VAL A 27 -10.69 7.50 5.03
C VAL A 27 -9.42 8.29 4.71
N GLY A 28 -8.70 7.92 3.65
CA GLY A 28 -7.55 8.70 3.18
C GLY A 28 -7.93 10.07 2.62
N THR A 29 -9.12 10.20 2.03
CA THR A 29 -9.66 11.50 1.59
C THR A 29 -10.11 12.33 2.80
N MET A 30 -10.85 11.72 3.73
CA MET A 30 -11.37 12.40 4.91
C MET A 30 -10.26 12.91 5.82
N VAL A 31 -9.20 12.13 6.05
CA VAL A 31 -8.13 12.55 6.97
C VAL A 31 -7.39 13.79 6.47
N GLN A 32 -7.20 13.94 5.15
CA GLN A 32 -6.52 15.14 4.61
C GLN A 32 -7.32 16.42 4.85
N GLU A 33 -8.65 16.36 4.78
CA GLU A 33 -9.52 17.52 5.00
C GLU A 33 -9.77 17.77 6.51
N ALA A 34 -9.87 16.69 7.28
CA ALA A 34 -10.42 16.73 8.63
C ALA A 34 -9.37 16.65 9.75
N TYR A 35 -8.08 16.46 9.46
CA TYR A 35 -7.05 16.13 10.48
C TYR A 35 -6.98 17.13 11.63
N GLU A 36 -7.16 18.42 11.35
CA GLU A 36 -7.07 19.50 12.34
C GLU A 36 -8.44 19.84 12.96
N THR A 37 -9.49 19.79 12.15
CA THR A 37 -10.81 20.34 12.52
C THR A 37 -11.73 19.32 13.18
N GLN A 38 -11.52 18.02 12.97
CA GLN A 38 -12.39 16.95 13.48
C GLN A 38 -11.56 15.79 14.06
N PRO A 39 -11.13 15.88 15.33
CA PRO A 39 -10.31 14.86 15.98
C PRO A 39 -10.92 13.45 15.93
N ALA A 40 -12.22 13.32 16.19
CA ALA A 40 -12.90 12.01 16.15
C ALA A 40 -12.87 11.36 14.75
N ILE A 41 -12.92 12.16 13.68
CA ILE A 41 -12.81 11.67 12.31
C ILE A 41 -11.37 11.26 12.01
N ARG A 42 -10.40 12.09 12.38
CA ARG A 42 -8.97 11.77 12.24
C ARG A 42 -8.64 10.44 12.92
N ASP A 43 -9.08 10.27 14.17
CA ASP A 43 -8.77 9.09 14.97
C ASP A 43 -9.45 7.84 14.38
N ALA A 44 -10.66 7.95 13.85
CA ALA A 44 -11.32 6.87 13.11
C ALA A 44 -10.59 6.53 11.79
N CYS A 45 -10.06 7.53 11.08
CA CYS A 45 -9.26 7.31 9.88
C CYS A 45 -7.94 6.60 10.20
N ASP A 46 -7.24 7.02 11.26
CA ASP A 46 -6.02 6.34 11.73
C ASP A 46 -6.31 4.89 12.10
N ALA A 47 -7.34 4.63 12.92
CA ALA A 47 -7.71 3.28 13.30
C ALA A 47 -7.97 2.37 12.08
N SER A 48 -8.58 2.91 11.02
CA SER A 48 -8.80 2.17 9.77
C SER A 48 -7.50 1.94 8.99
N ILE A 49 -6.67 2.97 8.80
CA ILE A 49 -5.44 2.90 8.01
C ILE A 49 -4.39 2.03 8.71
N SER A 50 -4.10 2.33 9.97
CA SER A 50 -3.13 1.62 10.81
C SER A 50 -3.60 0.21 11.13
N GLY A 51 -4.91 0.01 11.35
CA GLY A 51 -5.51 -1.32 11.51
C GLY A 51 -5.35 -2.18 10.26
N HIS A 52 -5.58 -1.62 9.06
CA HIS A 52 -5.35 -2.32 7.80
C HIS A 52 -3.86 -2.66 7.62
N ALA A 53 -2.96 -1.70 7.88
CA ALA A 53 -1.51 -1.94 7.81
C ALA A 53 -1.08 -3.08 8.75
N ALA A 54 -1.62 -3.14 9.97
CA ALA A 54 -1.31 -4.21 10.92
C ALA A 54 -1.71 -5.61 10.40
N THR A 55 -2.73 -5.73 9.53
CA THR A 55 -3.05 -7.02 8.90
C THR A 55 -1.99 -7.45 7.90
N VAL A 56 -1.45 -6.50 7.11
CA VAL A 56 -0.40 -6.74 6.11
C VAL A 56 0.94 -7.00 6.77
N ALA A 57 1.22 -6.33 7.90
CA ALA A 57 2.45 -6.51 8.67
C ALA A 57 2.68 -7.96 9.11
N LYS A 58 1.61 -8.72 9.40
CA LYS A 58 1.72 -10.15 9.77
C LYS A 58 2.37 -10.97 8.64
N ASP A 59 1.96 -10.72 7.41
CA ASP A 59 2.46 -11.46 6.23
C ASP A 59 3.90 -11.08 5.91
N ILE A 60 4.23 -9.81 6.14
CA ILE A 60 5.60 -9.30 6.01
C ILE A 60 6.50 -9.92 7.07
N ALA A 61 6.08 -9.96 8.34
CA ALA A 61 6.86 -10.56 9.43
C ALA A 61 7.14 -12.05 9.17
N GLU A 62 6.10 -12.82 8.82
CA GLU A 62 6.26 -14.22 8.42
C GLU A 62 7.18 -14.38 7.20
N ALA A 63 7.13 -13.45 6.24
CA ALA A 63 8.05 -13.46 5.10
C ALA A 63 9.48 -13.17 5.51
N MET A 64 9.71 -12.18 6.39
CA MET A 64 11.04 -11.83 6.88
C MET A 64 11.70 -13.02 7.58
N GLU A 65 10.95 -13.76 8.40
CA GLU A 65 11.43 -14.98 9.06
C GLU A 65 11.82 -16.06 8.04
N VAL A 66 10.95 -16.37 7.08
CA VAL A 66 11.19 -17.42 6.07
C VAL A 66 12.38 -17.09 5.17
N TYR A 67 12.56 -15.81 4.83
CA TYR A 67 13.63 -15.36 3.94
C TYR A 67 14.90 -14.94 4.69
N GLY A 68 14.92 -15.01 6.02
CA GLY A 68 16.09 -14.64 6.83
C GLY A 68 16.50 -13.17 6.66
N ILE A 69 15.52 -12.26 6.56
CA ILE A 69 15.78 -10.83 6.37
C ILE A 69 16.26 -10.22 7.69
N ASP A 70 17.53 -9.80 7.70
CA ASP A 70 18.11 -8.94 8.74
C ASP A 70 18.25 -7.53 8.17
N ALA A 71 17.40 -6.61 8.63
CA ALA A 71 17.30 -5.26 8.07
C ALA A 71 17.08 -4.22 9.16
N ASP A 72 17.32 -2.95 8.82
CA ASP A 72 17.11 -1.78 9.67
C ASP A 72 15.66 -1.26 9.67
N TRP A 73 14.75 -1.99 9.01
CA TRP A 73 13.31 -1.69 8.93
C TRP A 73 12.46 -2.83 9.51
N THR A 74 11.22 -2.51 9.86
CA THR A 74 10.27 -3.48 10.46
C THR A 74 9.11 -3.81 9.54
N ALA A 75 8.45 -4.93 9.80
CA ALA A 75 7.25 -5.34 9.09
C ALA A 75 6.12 -4.29 9.14
N GLU A 76 5.96 -3.64 10.30
CA GLU A 76 4.99 -2.56 10.50
C GLU A 76 5.33 -1.33 9.66
N SER A 77 6.62 -0.95 9.62
CA SER A 77 7.06 0.20 8.82
C SER A 77 6.86 -0.03 7.32
N LEU A 78 7.11 -1.25 6.83
CA LEU A 78 6.88 -1.61 5.43
C LEU A 78 5.39 -1.71 5.10
N ALA A 79 4.55 -2.17 6.04
CA ALA A 79 3.10 -2.17 5.87
C ALA A 79 2.52 -0.76 5.80
N LEU A 80 2.98 0.16 6.66
CA LEU A 80 2.60 1.58 6.60
C LEU A 80 3.10 2.24 5.31
N HIS A 81 4.33 1.93 4.87
CA HIS A 81 4.84 2.40 3.57
C HIS A 81 3.94 1.92 2.41
N THR A 82 3.52 0.66 2.44
CA THR A 82 2.56 0.11 1.45
C THR A 82 1.25 0.90 1.45
N GLN A 83 0.69 1.23 2.61
CA GLN A 83 -0.49 2.09 2.70
C GLN A 83 -0.24 3.48 2.13
N ALA A 84 0.89 4.12 2.49
CA ALA A 84 1.24 5.46 2.01
C ALA A 84 1.35 5.50 0.48
N VAL A 85 1.99 4.50 -0.13
CA VAL A 85 2.14 4.39 -1.58
C VAL A 85 0.78 4.22 -2.28
N LEU A 86 -0.10 3.36 -1.78
CA LEU A 86 -1.45 3.17 -2.35
C LEU A 86 -2.33 4.42 -2.19
N GLN A 87 -2.25 5.11 -1.05
CA GLN A 87 -2.96 6.39 -0.86
C GLN A 87 -2.42 7.48 -1.79
N GLY A 88 -1.10 7.56 -1.96
CA GLY A 88 -0.47 8.47 -2.94
C GLY A 88 -0.89 8.17 -4.38
N ALA A 89 -1.02 6.88 -4.74
CA ALA A 89 -1.53 6.46 -6.04
C ALA A 89 -2.94 7.02 -6.31
N PHE A 90 -3.81 7.05 -5.29
CA PHE A 90 -5.14 7.67 -5.40
C PHE A 90 -5.10 9.18 -5.62
N ILE A 91 -4.14 9.89 -5.02
CA ILE A 91 -3.93 11.32 -5.26
C ILE A 91 -3.55 11.55 -6.73
N LEU A 92 -2.60 10.78 -7.26
CA LEU A 92 -2.17 10.87 -8.67
C LEU A 92 -3.34 10.56 -9.61
N ALA A 93 -4.17 9.57 -9.28
CA ALA A 93 -5.32 9.24 -10.10
C ALA A 93 -6.36 10.37 -10.15
N LYS A 94 -6.62 11.02 -9.01
CA LYS A 94 -7.49 12.21 -8.95
C LYS A 94 -6.91 13.38 -9.73
N ALA A 95 -5.60 13.63 -9.61
CA ALA A 95 -4.92 14.74 -10.28
C ALA A 95 -4.89 14.58 -11.82
N THR A 96 -4.77 13.35 -12.30
CA THR A 96 -4.65 13.06 -13.74
C THR A 96 -5.95 12.57 -14.38
N HIS A 97 -7.03 12.45 -13.59
CA HIS A 97 -8.31 11.87 -14.01
C HIS A 97 -8.19 10.47 -14.64
N GLY A 98 -7.29 9.63 -14.13
CA GLY A 98 -7.08 8.28 -14.67
C GLY A 98 -6.21 7.39 -13.80
N ALA A 99 -6.24 6.08 -14.04
CA ALA A 99 -5.55 5.11 -13.19
C ALA A 99 -4.09 4.82 -13.58
N ALA A 100 -3.59 5.36 -14.69
CA ALA A 100 -2.27 5.00 -15.24
C ALA A 100 -1.13 5.24 -14.24
N ALA A 101 -0.96 6.47 -13.75
CA ALA A 101 0.09 6.80 -12.78
C ALA A 101 -0.08 6.05 -11.44
N ALA A 102 -1.32 5.72 -11.06
CA ALA A 102 -1.60 4.93 -9.88
C ALA A 102 -1.11 3.49 -10.03
N ARG A 103 -1.31 2.88 -11.21
CA ARG A 103 -0.81 1.53 -11.53
C ARG A 103 0.70 1.51 -11.55
N ASP A 104 1.34 2.49 -12.19
CA ASP A 104 2.81 2.58 -12.25
C ASP A 104 3.40 2.62 -10.84
N THR A 105 2.76 3.37 -9.93
CA THR A 105 3.16 3.46 -8.52
C THR A 105 3.05 2.11 -7.80
N ALA A 106 1.98 1.34 -8.04
CA ALA A 106 1.84 0.00 -7.49
C ALA A 106 2.85 -1.00 -8.10
N ASP A 107 3.15 -0.89 -9.40
CA ASP A 107 4.18 -1.70 -10.05
C ASP A 107 5.58 -1.40 -9.47
N HIS A 108 5.88 -0.13 -9.18
CA HIS A 108 7.11 0.24 -8.48
C HIS A 108 7.17 -0.31 -7.06
N LEU A 109 6.05 -0.35 -6.34
CA LEU A 109 6.00 -0.98 -5.01
C LEU A 109 6.30 -2.47 -5.07
N ILE A 110 5.74 -3.20 -6.05
CA ILE A 110 6.04 -4.63 -6.26
C ILE A 110 7.54 -4.82 -6.49
N ARG A 111 8.16 -4.02 -7.37
CA ARG A 111 9.60 -4.05 -7.62
C ARG A 111 10.41 -3.77 -6.35
N TYR A 112 10.01 -2.77 -5.57
CA TYR A 112 10.65 -2.41 -4.30
C TYR A 112 10.61 -3.57 -3.30
N VAL A 113 9.44 -4.18 -3.09
CA VAL A 113 9.30 -5.33 -2.18
C VAL A 113 10.17 -6.50 -2.64
N ARG A 114 10.17 -6.82 -3.95
CA ARG A 114 11.06 -7.89 -4.46
C ARG A 114 12.53 -7.61 -4.16
N MET A 115 12.98 -6.37 -4.31
CA MET A 115 14.37 -5.98 -3.97
C MET A 115 14.66 -6.15 -2.47
N LEU A 116 13.74 -5.75 -1.58
CA LEU A 116 13.90 -5.94 -0.13
C LEU A 116 14.05 -7.41 0.26
N PHE A 117 13.42 -8.32 -0.48
CA PHE A 117 13.47 -9.76 -0.26
C PHE A 117 14.51 -10.48 -1.13
N ASN A 118 15.46 -9.75 -1.74
CA ASN A 118 16.54 -10.28 -2.59
C ASN A 118 16.02 -11.15 -3.76
N LEU A 119 14.81 -10.89 -4.25
CA LEU A 119 14.24 -11.56 -5.41
C LEU A 119 14.67 -10.86 -6.69
N SER A 120 14.95 -11.65 -7.72
CA SER A 120 15.15 -11.11 -9.07
C SER A 120 13.87 -10.45 -9.59
N PRO A 121 13.98 -9.39 -10.42
CA PRO A 121 12.83 -8.86 -11.15
C PRO A 121 12.15 -9.99 -11.93
N GLU A 122 10.82 -10.05 -11.87
CA GLU A 122 10.08 -10.90 -12.78
C GLU A 122 10.35 -10.41 -14.20
N LYS A 123 10.88 -11.28 -15.06
CA LYS A 123 10.89 -11.01 -16.49
C LYS A 123 9.44 -11.14 -16.95
N GLU A 124 8.87 -10.06 -17.48
CA GLU A 124 7.62 -10.15 -18.22
C GLU A 124 7.78 -11.22 -19.31
N ALA A 125 6.91 -12.23 -19.28
CA ALA A 125 6.85 -13.33 -20.23
C ALA A 125 6.07 -12.92 -21.48
#